data_AF-A0A377TL97-F1
#
_entry.id   AF-A0A377TL97-F1
#
_cell.length_a   1.000
_cell.length_b   1.000
_cell.length_c   1.000
_cell.angle_alpha   90.00
_cell.angle_beta   90.00
_cell.angle_gamma   90.00
#
_symmetry.space_group_name_H-M   'P 1'
#
loop_
_entity.id
_entity.type
_entity.pdbx_description
1 polymer ?
#
loop_
_entity_poly.entity_id
_entity_poly.type
_entity_poly.pdbx_seq_one_letter_code
_entity_poly.pdbx_strand_id
1 'polypeptide(L)'
;MFHLDTLSTLVAATLVLLLGRKLVQTVPFLKKYTIPEPVAGGLLVALALLALKKSMDIEIDFDMSLKDPLMLAFFATIGLNANLASLRAGGKVLGTFLIVVVGLLLLQNALGIGMATLLGLDPLMGLLAGSITLSGGHGTGAAWSKLFVERYGFANATEVAMACATFGLVLGGLIGGPVARYLVKHSSSPDGTPDDQVAPTAFEKPDVGRVITSLVLIESIA
;
A
#
# COMPACT_ATOMS: atom_id res chain seq x y z
N MET A 1 -4.81 14.65 -29.21
CA MET A 1 -4.37 14.51 -27.80
C MET A 1 -5.00 15.64 -27.00
N PHE A 2 -5.84 15.30 -26.02
CA PHE A 2 -6.39 16.27 -25.07
C PHE A 2 -5.51 16.26 -23.82
N HIS A 3 -4.87 17.37 -23.50
CA HIS A 3 -4.03 17.49 -22.31
C HIS A 3 -4.83 18.14 -21.18
N LEU A 4 -4.92 17.45 -20.05
CA LEU A 4 -5.51 17.96 -18.83
C LEU A 4 -4.43 18.67 -18.02
N ASP A 5 -4.65 19.95 -17.76
CA ASP A 5 -3.76 20.74 -16.91
C ASP A 5 -3.72 20.20 -15.45
N THR A 6 -2.85 20.78 -14.64
CA THR A 6 -2.60 20.32 -13.27
C THR A 6 -3.89 20.23 -12.43
N LEU A 7 -4.77 21.24 -12.50
CA LEU A 7 -6.01 21.28 -11.73
C LEU A 7 -7.03 20.27 -12.26
N SER A 8 -7.21 20.19 -13.58
CA SER A 8 -8.15 19.24 -14.19
C SER A 8 -7.71 17.80 -13.96
N THR A 9 -6.40 17.53 -13.99
CA THR A 9 -5.84 16.22 -13.66
C THR A 9 -6.11 15.85 -12.20
N LEU A 10 -5.97 16.79 -11.26
CA LEU A 10 -6.28 16.55 -9.84
C LEU A 10 -7.77 16.25 -9.63
N VAL A 11 -8.66 16.99 -10.30
CA VAL A 11 -10.10 16.74 -10.27
C VAL A 11 -10.42 15.37 -10.85
N ALA A 12 -9.85 15.03 -12.00
CA ALA A 12 -10.01 13.72 -12.62
C ALA A 12 -9.54 12.60 -11.68
N ALA A 13 -8.34 12.72 -11.09
CA ALA A 13 -7.80 11.76 -10.14
C ALA A 13 -8.71 11.57 -8.93
N THR A 14 -9.28 12.66 -8.39
CA THR A 14 -10.25 12.61 -7.29
C THR A 14 -11.52 11.89 -7.69
N LEU A 15 -12.05 12.15 -8.90
CA LEU A 15 -13.23 11.45 -9.42
C LEU A 15 -12.95 9.95 -9.62
N VAL A 16 -11.78 9.59 -10.13
CA VAL A 16 -11.35 8.19 -10.27
C VAL A 16 -11.27 7.51 -8.90
N LEU A 17 -10.74 8.19 -7.89
CA LEU A 17 -10.68 7.68 -6.51
C LEU A 17 -12.08 7.44 -5.94
N LEU A 18 -12.99 8.41 -6.06
CA LEU A 18 -14.37 8.29 -5.60
C LEU A 18 -15.13 7.17 -6.32
N LEU A 19 -14.90 7.02 -7.62
CA LEU A 19 -15.44 5.91 -8.41
C LEU A 19 -14.93 4.58 -7.89
N GLY A 20 -13.61 4.47 -7.65
CA GLY A 20 -12.97 3.29 -7.09
C GLY A 20 -13.53 2.93 -5.71
N ARG A 21 -13.71 3.93 -4.84
CA ARG A 21 -14.34 3.76 -3.52
C ARG A 21 -15.76 3.21 -3.64
N LYS A 22 -16.58 3.81 -4.51
CA LYS A 22 -17.95 3.32 -4.78
C LYS A 22 -17.94 1.88 -5.29
N LEU A 23 -17.02 1.56 -6.20
CA LEU A 23 -16.88 0.22 -6.77
C LEU A 23 -16.51 -0.81 -5.71
N VAL A 24 -15.48 -0.53 -4.88
CA VAL A 24 -15.06 -1.42 -3.79
C VAL A 24 -16.18 -1.62 -2.76
N GLN A 25 -16.93 -0.57 -2.44
CA GLN A 25 -18.06 -0.66 -1.50
C GLN A 25 -19.25 -1.44 -2.05
N THR A 26 -19.49 -1.37 -3.36
CA THR A 26 -20.63 -2.02 -4.01
C THR A 26 -20.35 -3.48 -4.34
N VAL A 27 -19.10 -3.82 -4.71
CA VAL A 27 -18.72 -5.18 -5.14
C VAL A 27 -18.13 -5.95 -3.95
N PRO A 28 -18.84 -6.95 -3.40
CA PRO A 28 -18.38 -7.67 -2.19
C PRO A 28 -17.05 -8.38 -2.38
N PHE A 29 -16.72 -8.81 -3.60
CA PHE A 29 -15.44 -9.43 -3.93
C PHE A 29 -14.27 -8.46 -3.70
N LEU A 30 -14.36 -7.24 -4.22
CA LEU A 30 -13.29 -6.23 -4.07
C LEU A 30 -13.10 -5.85 -2.60
N LYS A 31 -14.20 -5.73 -1.85
CA LYS A 31 -14.17 -5.50 -0.41
C LYS A 31 -13.56 -6.66 0.36
N LYS A 32 -13.94 -7.90 0.03
CA LYS A 32 -13.46 -9.13 0.71
C LYS A 32 -11.95 -9.31 0.59
N TYR A 33 -11.38 -8.93 -0.55
CA TYR A 33 -9.94 -9.01 -0.80
C TYR A 33 -9.20 -7.69 -0.57
N THR A 34 -9.88 -6.70 0.03
CA THR A 34 -9.31 -5.41 0.44
C THR A 34 -8.53 -4.74 -0.71
N ILE A 35 -9.08 -4.81 -1.92
CA ILE A 35 -8.47 -4.19 -3.10
C ILE A 35 -8.48 -2.66 -2.89
N PRO A 36 -7.32 -1.98 -3.05
CA PRO A 36 -7.26 -0.53 -2.86
C PRO A 36 -8.21 0.22 -3.81
N GLU A 37 -8.93 1.19 -3.26
CA GLU A 37 -9.85 2.06 -4.01
C GLU A 37 -9.19 2.74 -5.23
N PRO A 38 -7.96 3.31 -5.13
CA PRO A 38 -7.31 3.93 -6.28
C PRO A 38 -7.01 2.95 -7.41
N VAL A 39 -6.71 1.68 -7.09
CA VAL A 39 -6.39 0.65 -8.09
C VAL A 39 -7.66 0.20 -8.79
N ALA A 40 -8.74 -0.05 -8.04
CA ALA A 40 -10.03 -0.45 -8.61
C ALA A 40 -10.59 0.63 -9.56
N GLY A 41 -10.58 1.89 -9.13
CA GLY A 41 -11.01 3.02 -9.97
C GLY A 41 -10.09 3.25 -11.17
N GLY A 42 -8.78 3.26 -10.94
CA GLY A 42 -7.76 3.47 -11.97
C GLY A 42 -7.81 2.42 -13.07
N LEU A 43 -7.96 1.14 -12.72
CA LEU A 43 -8.06 0.05 -13.70
C LEU A 43 -9.31 0.20 -14.59
N LEU A 44 -10.46 0.56 -14.00
CA LEU A 44 -11.69 0.76 -14.75
C LEU A 44 -11.53 1.91 -15.75
N VAL A 45 -10.97 3.04 -15.31
CA VAL A 45 -10.73 4.20 -16.17
C VAL A 45 -9.67 3.89 -17.24
N ALA A 46 -8.59 3.16 -16.90
CA ALA A 46 -7.58 2.75 -17.86
C ALA A 46 -8.16 1.86 -18.97
N LEU A 47 -9.06 0.92 -18.64
CA LEU A 47 -9.77 0.10 -19.63
C LEU A 47 -10.70 0.94 -20.51
N ALA A 48 -11.39 1.93 -19.92
CA ALA A 48 -12.25 2.84 -20.68
C ALA A 48 -11.44 3.72 -21.66
N LEU A 49 -10.30 4.27 -21.21
CA LEU A 49 -9.39 5.04 -22.05
C LEU A 49 -8.76 4.17 -23.15
N LEU A 50 -8.40 2.93 -22.84
CA LEU A 50 -7.89 1.98 -23.83
C LEU A 50 -8.94 1.69 -24.92
N ALA A 51 -10.20 1.46 -24.52
CA ALA A 51 -11.29 1.26 -25.46
C ALA A 51 -11.48 2.50 -26.35
N LEU A 52 -11.48 3.69 -25.75
CA LEU A 52 -11.64 4.96 -26.46
C LEU A 52 -10.51 5.20 -27.48
N LYS A 53 -9.26 4.94 -27.08
CA LYS A 53 -8.09 5.02 -27.96
C LYS A 53 -8.22 4.06 -29.14
N LYS A 54 -8.63 2.80 -28.90
CA LYS A 54 -8.78 1.79 -29.96
C LYS A 54 -9.94 2.07 -30.91
N SER A 55 -11.05 2.64 -30.43
CA SER A 55 -12.25 2.87 -31.24
C SER A 55 -12.28 4.21 -31.96
N MET A 56 -11.76 5.27 -31.33
CA MET A 56 -11.91 6.66 -31.78
C MET A 56 -10.58 7.40 -31.95
N ASP A 57 -9.44 6.75 -31.67
CA ASP A 57 -8.09 7.33 -31.70
C ASP A 57 -7.94 8.59 -30.82
N ILE A 58 -8.75 8.68 -29.76
CA ILE A 58 -8.68 9.77 -28.80
C ILE A 58 -7.66 9.39 -27.73
N GLU A 59 -6.66 10.26 -27.58
CA GLU A 59 -5.63 10.16 -26.54
C GLU A 59 -5.79 11.31 -25.54
N ILE A 60 -5.84 10.95 -24.25
CA ILE A 60 -5.92 11.89 -23.13
C ILE A 60 -4.61 11.79 -22.37
N ASP A 61 -3.97 12.93 -22.16
CA ASP A 61 -2.72 13.08 -21.42
C ASP A 61 -2.97 13.85 -20.12
N PHE A 62 -2.25 13.48 -19.07
CA PHE A 62 -2.44 14.00 -17.71
C PHE A 62 -1.16 14.67 -17.21
N ASP A 63 -1.31 15.82 -16.56
CA ASP A 63 -0.20 16.50 -15.92
C ASP A 63 0.20 15.81 -14.60
N MET A 64 1.41 15.26 -14.57
CA MET A 64 1.96 14.52 -13.43
C MET A 64 2.75 15.39 -12.44
N SER A 65 2.77 16.71 -12.60
CA SER A 65 3.59 17.63 -11.80
C SER A 65 3.31 17.57 -10.29
N LEU A 66 2.09 17.23 -9.88
CA LEU A 66 1.72 17.10 -8.46
C LEU A 66 2.08 15.74 -7.84
N LYS A 67 2.43 14.72 -8.62
CA LYS A 67 2.70 13.37 -8.10
C LYS A 67 3.83 13.37 -7.08
N ASP A 68 4.98 13.92 -7.45
CA ASP A 68 6.18 13.92 -6.61
C ASP A 68 6.02 14.74 -5.30
N PRO A 69 5.52 16.00 -5.32
CA PRO A 69 5.32 16.74 -4.08
C PRO A 69 4.28 16.09 -3.15
N LEU A 70 3.22 15.47 -3.69
CA LEU A 70 2.25 14.74 -2.88
C LEU A 70 2.85 13.47 -2.26
N MET A 71 3.67 12.72 -2.99
CA MET A 71 4.39 11.57 -2.42
C MET A 71 5.37 12.00 -1.32
N LEU A 72 6.13 13.08 -1.55
CA LEU A 72 7.04 13.62 -0.54
C LEU A 72 6.30 14.08 0.71
N ALA A 73 5.18 14.79 0.55
CA ALA A 73 4.34 15.20 1.67
C ALA A 73 3.83 14.00 2.46
N PHE A 74 3.35 12.95 1.79
CA PHE A 74 2.88 11.71 2.41
C PHE A 74 3.97 10.99 3.22
N PHE A 75 5.17 10.81 2.65
CA PHE A 75 6.26 10.15 3.39
C PHE A 75 6.81 11.02 4.51
N ALA A 76 6.84 12.35 4.32
CA ALA A 76 7.24 13.28 5.36
C ALA A 76 6.27 13.23 6.55
N THR A 77 4.95 13.21 6.32
CA THR A 77 3.97 13.15 7.40
C THR A 77 4.01 11.81 8.14
N ILE A 78 4.22 10.68 7.45
CA ILE A 78 4.47 9.38 8.11
C ILE A 78 5.70 9.47 9.01
N GLY A 79 6.79 10.05 8.51
CA GLY A 79 8.03 10.19 9.28
C GLY A 79 7.86 11.10 10.50
N LEU A 80 7.14 12.22 10.35
CA LEU A 80 6.86 13.16 11.44
C LEU A 80 5.90 12.59 12.49
N ASN A 81 4.98 11.71 12.10
CA ASN A 81 4.07 11.02 13.00
C ASN A 81 4.74 9.82 13.72
N ALA A 82 6.02 9.51 13.42
CA ALA A 82 6.73 8.44 14.09
C ALA A 82 6.92 8.77 15.58
N ASN A 83 6.31 7.96 16.45
CA ASN A 83 6.42 8.13 17.90
C ASN A 83 7.69 7.44 18.44
N LEU A 84 8.77 8.21 18.58
CA LEU A 84 10.04 7.72 19.13
C LEU A 84 9.90 7.22 20.57
N ALA A 85 8.94 7.73 21.35
CA ALA A 85 8.69 7.26 22.71
C ALA A 85 8.09 5.85 22.71
N SER A 86 7.13 5.57 21.83
CA SER A 86 6.58 4.21 21.62
C SER A 86 7.65 3.24 21.14
N LEU A 87 8.53 3.68 20.22
CA LEU A 87 9.66 2.88 19.75
C LEU A 87 10.61 2.53 20.91
N ARG A 88 10.94 3.51 21.76
CA ARG A 88 11.79 3.29 22.93
C ARG A 88 11.11 2.38 23.97
N ALA A 89 9.80 2.49 24.16
CA ALA A 89 9.03 1.66 25.08
C ALA A 89 9.06 0.17 24.69
N GLY A 90 9.12 -0.14 23.39
CA GLY A 90 9.26 -1.51 22.88
C GLY A 90 10.56 -2.23 23.28
N GLY A 91 11.60 -1.48 23.68
CA GLY A 91 12.81 -1.99 24.31
C GLY A 91 13.48 -3.18 23.58
N LYS A 92 13.86 -4.21 24.33
CA LYS A 92 14.56 -5.40 23.81
C LYS A 92 13.67 -6.27 22.90
N VAL A 93 12.36 -6.30 23.16
CA VAL A 93 11.41 -7.10 22.37
C VAL A 93 11.32 -6.54 20.96
N LEU A 94 11.18 -5.21 20.83
CA LEU A 94 11.17 -4.53 19.54
C LEU A 94 12.48 -4.72 18.78
N GLY A 95 13.63 -4.63 19.44
CA GLY A 95 14.93 -4.87 18.80
C GLY A 95 15.06 -6.30 18.26
N THR A 96 14.61 -7.29 19.03
CA THR A 96 14.60 -8.70 18.60
C THR A 96 13.64 -8.91 17.43
N PHE A 97 12.44 -8.33 17.51
CA PHE A 97 11.47 -8.35 16.42
C PHE A 97 12.04 -7.73 15.14
N LEU A 98 12.72 -6.59 15.24
CA LEU A 98 13.36 -5.93 14.09
C LEU A 98 14.41 -6.83 13.43
N ILE A 99 15.27 -7.49 14.20
CA ILE A 99 16.28 -8.41 13.67
C ILE A 99 15.61 -9.57 12.91
N VAL A 100 14.56 -10.15 13.49
CA VAL A 100 13.81 -11.24 12.85
C VAL A 100 13.17 -10.76 11.55
N VAL A 101 12.50 -9.60 11.56
CA VAL A 101 11.88 -9.03 10.36
C VAL A 101 12.92 -8.76 9.29
N VAL A 102 14.04 -8.10 9.62
CA VAL A 102 15.12 -7.84 8.66
C VAL A 102 15.66 -9.15 8.07
N GLY A 103 15.85 -10.19 8.89
CA GLY A 103 16.24 -11.52 8.41
C GLY A 103 15.24 -12.12 7.42
N LEU A 104 13.94 -12.00 7.71
CA LEU A 104 12.87 -12.45 6.81
C LEU A 104 12.82 -11.64 5.51
N LEU A 105 13.06 -10.32 5.55
CA LEU A 105 13.12 -9.48 4.34
C LEU A 105 14.32 -9.87 3.45
N LEU A 106 15.48 -10.16 4.05
CA LEU A 106 16.64 -10.65 3.30
C LEU A 106 16.34 -12.00 2.64
N LEU A 107 15.71 -12.93 3.37
CA LEU A 107 15.28 -14.21 2.81
C LEU A 107 14.27 -14.03 1.68
N GLN A 108 13.29 -13.15 1.87
CA GLN A 108 12.27 -12.85 0.85
C GLN A 108 12.91 -12.29 -0.43
N ASN A 109 13.89 -11.40 -0.31
CA ASN A 109 14.62 -10.86 -1.46
C ASN A 109 15.49 -11.91 -2.14
N ALA A 110 16.17 -12.76 -1.37
CA ALA A 110 16.96 -13.86 -1.93
C ALA A 110 16.07 -14.84 -2.70
N LEU A 111 14.91 -15.21 -2.16
CA LEU A 111 13.92 -16.04 -2.83
C LEU A 111 13.33 -15.35 -4.06
N GLY A 112 12.96 -14.07 -3.96
CA GLY A 112 12.41 -13.29 -5.06
C GLY A 112 13.38 -13.19 -6.24
N ILE A 113 14.64 -12.81 -5.96
CA ILE A 113 15.70 -12.78 -6.97
C ILE A 113 15.95 -14.17 -7.55
N GLY A 114 16.05 -15.20 -6.70
CA GLY A 114 16.28 -16.58 -7.14
C GLY A 114 15.18 -17.11 -8.05
N MET A 115 13.91 -16.83 -7.74
CA MET A 115 12.79 -17.22 -8.59
C MET A 115 12.76 -16.44 -9.91
N ALA A 116 13.06 -15.13 -9.87
CA ALA A 116 13.14 -14.32 -11.09
C ALA A 116 14.22 -14.85 -12.04
N THR A 117 15.42 -15.15 -11.52
CA THR A 117 16.51 -15.69 -12.35
C THR A 117 16.20 -17.08 -12.90
N LEU A 118 15.58 -17.96 -12.10
CA LEU A 118 15.13 -19.29 -12.55
C LEU A 118 14.10 -19.22 -13.69
N LEU A 119 13.25 -18.19 -13.68
CA LEU A 119 12.26 -17.94 -14.74
C LEU A 119 12.84 -17.17 -15.93
N GLY A 120 14.14 -16.83 -15.93
CA GLY A 120 14.79 -16.03 -16.97
C GLY A 120 14.36 -14.56 -16.97
N LEU A 121 13.84 -14.06 -15.85
CA LEU A 121 13.41 -12.68 -15.65
C LEU A 121 14.52 -11.84 -14.99
N ASP A 122 14.37 -10.52 -15.07
CA ASP A 122 15.30 -9.58 -14.44
C ASP A 122 15.29 -9.73 -12.89
N PRO A 123 16.46 -9.88 -12.23
CA PRO A 123 16.55 -9.93 -10.77
C PRO A 123 15.87 -8.78 -10.03
N LEU A 124 15.83 -7.57 -10.62
CA LEU A 124 15.15 -6.40 -10.07
C LEU A 124 13.64 -6.62 -9.95
N MET A 125 13.06 -7.42 -10.85
CA MET A 125 11.67 -7.86 -10.75
C MET A 125 11.44 -8.68 -9.49
N GLY A 126 12.41 -9.52 -9.10
CA GLY A 126 12.38 -10.29 -7.88
C GLY A 126 12.38 -9.43 -6.61
N LEU A 127 13.09 -8.29 -6.63
CA LEU A 127 13.07 -7.31 -5.54
C LEU A 127 11.74 -6.55 -5.46
N LEU A 128 11.20 -6.12 -6.61
CA LEU A 128 9.90 -5.47 -6.68
C LEU A 128 8.77 -6.41 -6.25
N ALA A 129 8.80 -7.67 -6.69
CA ALA A 129 7.87 -8.71 -6.27
C ALA A 129 8.15 -9.27 -4.86
N GLY A 130 9.25 -8.84 -4.23
CA GLY A 130 9.69 -9.25 -2.91
C GLY A 130 9.38 -8.19 -1.85
N SER A 131 10.38 -7.85 -1.02
CA SER A 131 10.17 -7.00 0.15
C SER A 131 9.65 -5.60 -0.20
N ILE A 132 10.04 -5.05 -1.35
CA ILE A 132 9.72 -3.66 -1.73
C ILE A 132 8.20 -3.46 -1.77
N THR A 133 7.44 -4.41 -2.30
CA THR A 133 5.98 -4.30 -2.40
C THR A 133 5.23 -5.16 -1.40
N LEU A 134 5.69 -6.38 -1.13
CA LEU A 134 4.98 -7.31 -0.24
C LEU A 134 5.09 -6.91 1.23
N SER A 135 6.16 -6.19 1.62
CA SER A 135 6.31 -5.63 2.96
C SER A 135 6.17 -4.12 2.98
N GLY A 136 6.71 -3.42 1.98
CA GLY A 136 6.62 -1.95 1.90
C GLY A 136 5.30 -1.41 1.31
N GLY A 137 4.51 -2.26 0.64
CA GLY A 137 3.25 -1.88 0.03
C GLY A 137 3.40 -0.97 -1.20
N HIS A 138 2.28 -0.34 -1.58
CA HIS A 138 2.18 0.51 -2.77
C HIS A 138 3.07 1.75 -2.70
N GLY A 139 3.28 2.30 -1.49
CA GLY A 139 4.12 3.48 -1.28
C GLY A 139 5.59 3.19 -1.58
N THR A 140 6.17 2.19 -0.91
CA THR A 140 7.56 1.79 -1.16
C THR A 140 7.75 1.31 -2.61
N GLY A 141 6.78 0.58 -3.17
CA GLY A 141 6.74 0.23 -4.58
C GLY A 141 6.84 1.44 -5.52
N ALA A 142 6.03 2.48 -5.29
CA ALA A 142 6.03 3.72 -6.10
C ALA A 142 7.34 4.50 -5.99
N ALA A 143 7.92 4.56 -4.79
CA ALA A 143 9.16 5.30 -4.55
C ALA A 143 10.36 4.61 -5.23
N TRP A 144 10.47 3.29 -5.09
CA TRP A 144 11.58 2.52 -5.65
C TRP A 144 11.43 2.25 -7.15
N SER A 145 10.21 2.18 -7.68
CA SER A 145 10.00 1.97 -9.12
C SER A 145 10.59 3.10 -9.95
N LYS A 146 10.47 4.36 -9.50
CA LYS A 146 11.10 5.53 -10.16
C LYS A 146 12.62 5.36 -10.26
N LEU A 147 13.26 4.96 -9.16
CA LEU A 147 14.70 4.68 -9.12
C LEU A 147 15.09 3.56 -10.10
N PHE A 148 14.28 2.52 -10.21
CA PHE A 148 14.54 1.36 -11.07
C PHE A 148 14.38 1.70 -12.56
N VAL A 149 13.42 2.56 -12.91
CA VAL A 149 13.28 3.09 -14.27
C VAL A 149 14.48 3.97 -14.62
N GLU A 150 14.81 4.95 -13.78
CA GLU A 150 15.81 5.98 -14.10
C GLU A 150 17.25 5.46 -14.08
N ARG A 151 17.62 4.61 -13.11
CA ARG A 151 19.01 4.18 -12.92
C ARG A 151 19.32 2.81 -13.49
N TYR A 152 18.32 1.94 -13.59
CA TYR A 152 18.51 0.56 -13.99
C TYR A 152 17.80 0.21 -15.31
N GLY A 153 17.05 1.16 -15.90
CA GLY A 153 16.39 0.98 -17.20
C GLY A 153 15.21 0.00 -17.16
N PHE A 154 14.71 -0.37 -15.98
CA PHE A 154 13.58 -1.29 -15.85
C PHE A 154 12.26 -0.56 -16.11
N ALA A 155 11.91 -0.36 -17.38
CA ALA A 155 10.83 0.52 -17.83
C ALA A 155 9.47 0.24 -17.15
N ASN A 156 9.14 -1.03 -16.92
CA ASN A 156 7.84 -1.45 -16.37
C ASN A 156 7.83 -1.57 -14.84
N ALA A 157 8.78 -0.94 -14.14
CA ALA A 157 8.94 -1.10 -12.69
C ALA A 157 7.69 -0.71 -11.91
N THR A 158 6.99 0.35 -12.32
CA THR A 158 5.87 0.92 -11.57
C THR A 158 4.65 0.02 -11.67
N GLU A 159 4.39 -0.50 -12.87
CA GLU A 159 3.29 -1.41 -13.17
C GLU A 159 3.46 -2.72 -12.41
N VAL A 160 4.67 -3.29 -12.45
CA VAL A 160 5.03 -4.49 -11.68
C VAL A 160 4.89 -4.22 -10.19
N ALA A 161 5.40 -3.09 -9.69
CA ALA A 161 5.32 -2.77 -8.28
C ALA A 161 3.87 -2.70 -7.78
N MET A 162 2.99 -2.03 -8.53
CA MET A 162 1.57 -1.89 -8.19
C MET A 162 0.83 -3.23 -8.25
N ALA A 163 1.14 -4.06 -9.25
CA ALA A 163 0.57 -5.39 -9.37
C ALA A 163 1.01 -6.32 -8.23
N CYS A 164 2.30 -6.30 -7.89
CA CYS A 164 2.83 -7.12 -6.79
C CYS A 164 2.30 -6.65 -5.42
N ALA A 165 2.21 -5.33 -5.19
CA ALA A 165 1.68 -4.80 -3.93
C ALA A 165 0.19 -5.17 -3.72
N THR A 166 -0.64 -5.06 -4.76
CA THR A 166 -2.05 -5.47 -4.69
C THR A 166 -2.19 -6.97 -4.50
N PHE A 167 -1.45 -7.77 -5.27
CA PHE A 167 -1.46 -9.22 -5.15
C PHE A 167 -0.98 -9.67 -3.75
N GLY A 168 0.07 -9.03 -3.24
CA GLY A 168 0.60 -9.24 -1.90
C GLY A 168 -0.41 -8.99 -0.80
N LEU A 169 -1.25 -7.96 -0.95
CA LEU A 169 -2.34 -7.68 -0.02
C LEU A 169 -3.35 -8.84 0.00
N VAL A 170 -3.78 -9.30 -1.19
CA VAL A 170 -4.73 -10.40 -1.32
C VAL A 170 -4.18 -11.69 -0.72
N LEU A 171 -2.96 -12.08 -1.08
CA LEU A 171 -2.32 -13.27 -0.54
C LEU A 171 -2.00 -13.14 0.95
N GLY A 172 -1.57 -11.96 1.39
CA GLY A 172 -1.28 -11.65 2.78
C GLY A 172 -2.52 -11.82 3.66
N GLY A 173 -3.69 -11.36 3.20
CA GLY A 173 -4.95 -11.58 3.90
C GLY A 173 -5.38 -13.05 3.92
N LEU A 174 -5.22 -13.75 2.80
CA LEU A 174 -5.59 -15.18 2.68
C LEU A 174 -4.73 -16.10 3.53
N ILE A 175 -3.42 -15.84 3.63
CA ILE A 175 -2.46 -16.66 4.38
C ILE A 175 -2.38 -16.19 5.84
N GLY A 176 -2.39 -14.89 6.07
CA GLY A 176 -2.22 -14.28 7.40
C GLY A 176 -3.31 -14.69 8.39
N GLY A 177 -4.57 -14.74 7.96
CA GLY A 177 -5.69 -15.14 8.84
C GLY A 177 -5.55 -16.57 9.40
N PRO A 178 -5.40 -17.60 8.55
CA PRO A 178 -5.15 -18.97 9.00
C PRO A 178 -3.90 -19.12 9.87
N VAL A 179 -2.80 -18.45 9.50
CA VAL A 179 -1.55 -18.50 10.27
C VAL A 179 -1.72 -17.86 11.64
N ALA A 180 -2.34 -16.68 11.72
CA ALA A 180 -2.63 -16.02 12.99
C ALA A 180 -3.51 -16.91 13.89
N ARG A 181 -4.56 -17.52 13.33
CA ARG A 181 -5.43 -18.45 14.08
C ARG A 181 -4.66 -19.67 14.59
N TYR A 182 -3.77 -20.23 13.78
CA TYR A 182 -2.94 -21.36 14.17
C TYR A 182 -1.99 -20.98 15.32
N LEU A 183 -1.31 -19.84 15.20
CA LEU A 183 -0.37 -19.34 16.20
C LEU A 183 -1.07 -19.04 17.53
N VAL A 184 -2.24 -18.39 17.51
CA VAL A 184 -3.02 -18.10 18.73
C VAL A 184 -3.51 -19.38 19.40
N LYS A 185 -3.94 -20.38 18.63
CA LYS A 185 -4.41 -21.66 19.20
C LYS A 185 -3.29 -22.46 19.88
N HIS A 186 -2.05 -22.30 19.44
CA HIS A 186 -0.90 -23.09 19.92
C HIS A 186 0.13 -22.26 20.67
N SER A 187 -0.12 -20.97 20.90
CA SER A 187 0.74 -20.15 21.75
C SER A 187 0.44 -20.46 23.22
N SER A 188 1.50 -20.59 24.00
CA SER A 188 1.41 -20.84 25.43
C SER A 188 1.12 -19.57 26.25
N SER A 189 0.86 -18.42 25.60
CA SER A 189 0.62 -17.15 26.28
C SER A 189 -0.73 -17.18 27.00
N PRO A 190 -0.73 -17.34 28.33
CA PRO A 190 -1.93 -17.16 29.14
C PRO A 190 -2.16 -15.64 29.24
N ASP A 191 -3.41 -15.19 29.26
CA ASP A 191 -3.75 -13.82 29.64
C ASP A 191 -3.31 -12.69 28.68
N GLY A 192 -3.41 -12.92 27.37
CA GLY A 192 -3.59 -11.79 26.46
C GLY A 192 -4.99 -11.21 26.65
N THR A 193 -5.18 -10.27 27.58
CA THR A 193 -6.38 -9.42 27.55
C THR A 193 -6.44 -8.79 26.16
N PRO A 194 -7.56 -8.86 25.43
CA PRO A 194 -7.69 -8.13 24.18
C PRO A 194 -7.29 -6.67 24.44
N ASP A 195 -6.41 -6.11 23.62
CA ASP A 195 -6.04 -4.69 23.61
C ASP A 195 -7.22 -3.80 23.14
N ASP A 196 -8.45 -4.27 23.39
CA ASP A 196 -9.71 -3.58 23.16
C ASP A 196 -10.07 -2.64 24.33
N GLN A 197 -9.25 -2.60 25.39
CA GLN A 197 -9.47 -1.71 26.54
C GLN A 197 -8.78 -0.34 26.40
N VAL A 198 -7.84 -0.18 25.46
CA VAL A 198 -7.25 1.13 25.16
C VAL A 198 -8.15 1.84 24.16
N ALA A 199 -8.51 3.10 24.47
CA ALA A 199 -9.26 3.92 23.53
C ALA A 199 -8.45 4.03 22.22
N PRO A 200 -8.98 3.57 21.07
CA PRO A 200 -8.21 3.53 19.83
C PRO A 200 -7.73 4.94 19.48
N THR A 201 -6.52 5.07 18.95
CA THR A 201 -6.04 6.33 18.34
C THR A 201 -6.72 6.53 16.98
N ALA A 202 -6.90 7.77 16.50
CA ALA A 202 -7.85 8.17 15.44
C ALA A 202 -8.00 7.20 14.24
N PHE A 203 -6.93 6.52 13.84
CA PHE A 203 -6.85 5.71 12.62
C PHE A 203 -6.90 4.19 12.83
N GLU A 204 -6.97 3.73 14.09
CA GLU A 204 -6.77 2.32 14.41
C GLU A 204 -8.05 1.47 14.28
N LYS A 205 -9.22 2.09 14.55
CA LYS A 205 -10.55 1.47 14.41
C LYS A 205 -11.56 2.49 13.85
N PRO A 206 -11.69 2.62 12.52
CA PRO A 206 -12.54 3.63 11.90
C PRO A 206 -14.05 3.42 12.14
N ASP A 207 -14.46 2.20 12.48
CA ASP A 207 -15.88 1.84 12.70
C ASP A 207 -16.34 2.03 14.16
N VAL A 208 -15.44 2.39 15.09
CA VAL A 208 -15.78 2.60 16.50
C VAL A 208 -16.13 4.07 16.73
N GLY A 209 -17.40 4.35 17.00
CA GLY A 209 -17.88 5.69 17.32
C GLY A 209 -17.20 6.25 18.57
N ARG A 210 -16.56 7.43 18.46
CA ARG A 210 -15.93 8.12 19.59
C ARG A 210 -16.85 9.14 20.20
N VAL A 211 -16.77 9.26 21.52
CA VAL A 211 -17.43 10.33 22.26
C VAL A 211 -16.76 11.65 21.87
N ILE A 212 -17.55 12.64 21.46
CA ILE A 212 -17.05 13.98 21.08
C ILE A 212 -16.57 14.67 22.36
N THR A 213 -15.26 14.59 22.61
CA THR A 213 -14.59 15.30 23.69
C THR A 213 -13.64 16.34 23.11
N SER A 214 -13.29 17.35 23.91
CA SER A 214 -12.38 18.42 23.50
C SER A 214 -11.02 17.89 23.04
N LEU A 215 -10.55 16.78 23.64
CA LEU A 215 -9.31 16.12 23.28
C LEU A 215 -9.38 15.47 21.89
N VAL A 216 -10.47 14.73 21.62
CA VAL A 216 -10.72 14.09 20.31
C VAL A 216 -10.91 15.13 19.20
N LEU A 217 -11.50 16.28 19.50
CA LEU A 217 -11.62 17.40 18.56
C LEU A 217 -10.23 17.95 18.18
N ILE A 218 -9.35 18.16 19.16
CA ILE A 218 -7.97 18.62 18.91
C ILE A 218 -7.19 17.58 18.12
N GLU A 219 -7.29 16.30 18.48
CA GLU A 219 -6.63 15.18 17.79
C GLU A 219 -7.13 14.98 16.35
N SER A 220 -8.39 15.34 16.06
CA SER A 220 -8.95 15.24 14.71
C SER A 220 -8.59 16.42 13.79
N ILE A 221 -8.17 17.54 14.37
CA ILE A 221 -7.84 18.79 13.64
C ILE A 221 -6.33 18.98 13.48
N ALA A 222 -5.52 18.40 14.38
CA ALA A 222 -4.05 18.40 14.33
C ALA A 222 -3.50 17.38 13.33
#